data_AF-A0A852KA90-F1
#
_entry.id   AF-A0A852KA90-F1
#
_cell.length_a   1.000
_cell.length_b   1.000
_cell.length_c   1.000
_cell.angle_alpha   90.00
_cell.angle_beta   90.00
_cell.angle_gamma   90.00
#
_symmetry.space_group_name_H-M   'P 1'
#
loop_
_entity.id
_entity.type
_entity.pdbx_description
1 polymer ?
#
loop_
_entity_poly.entity_id
_entity_poly.type
_entity_poly.pdbx_seq_one_letter_code
_entity_poly.pdbx_strand_id
1 'polypeptide(L)' 'KCADFIDANRKEDPVEHLKTLKRLIHDLPEHHYETLKFLSAHLKTVAENSEKNKV' A
#
# COMPACT_ATOMS: atom_id res chain seq x y z
N LYS A 1 1.28 -15.05 3.81
CA LYS A 1 0.50 -13.80 3.67
C LYS A 1 1.27 -12.58 4.15
N CYS A 2 1.57 -12.41 5.45
CA CYS A 2 2.33 -11.22 5.91
C CYS A 2 3.82 -11.28 5.51
N ALA A 3 4.43 -12.48 5.54
CA ALA A 3 5.80 -12.72 5.06
C ALA A 3 6.00 -12.33 3.58
N ASP A 4 4.99 -12.50 2.74
CA ASP A 4 5.06 -12.16 1.31
C ASP A 4 5.15 -10.65 1.09
N PHE A 5 4.48 -9.84 1.93
CA PHE A 5 4.63 -8.38 1.92
C PHE A 5 6.01 -7.95 2.41
N ILE A 6 6.56 -8.63 3.43
CA ILE A 6 7.91 -8.35 3.95
C ILE A 6 8.96 -8.65 2.87
N ASP A 7 8.82 -9.75 2.14
CA ASP A 7 9.70 -10.11 1.03
C ASP A 7 9.60 -9.12 -0.13
N ALA A 8 8.37 -8.75 -0.53
CA ALA A 8 8.14 -7.75 -1.56
C ALA A 8 8.82 -6.42 -1.23
N ASN A 9 8.79 -5.99 0.04
CA ASN A 9 9.39 -4.75 0.51
C ASN A 9 10.93 -4.76 0.59
N ARG A 10 11.57 -5.92 0.39
CA ARG A 10 13.03 -6.05 0.31
C ARG A 10 13.57 -5.97 -1.11
N LYS A 11 12.70 -5.85 -2.12
CA LYS A 11 13.12 -5.72 -3.53
C LYS A 11 13.79 -4.37 -3.76
N GLU A 12 15.03 -4.41 -4.27
CA GLU A 12 15.83 -3.21 -4.55
C GLU A 12 15.32 -2.44 -5.78
N ASP A 13 14.84 -3.16 -6.79
CA ASP A 13 14.27 -2.53 -7.97
C ASP A 13 12.89 -1.91 -7.64
N PRO A 14 12.73 -0.58 -7.78
CA PRO A 14 11.50 0.10 -7.37
C PRO A 14 10.29 -0.28 -8.22
N VAL A 15 10.49 -0.65 -9.49
CA VAL A 15 9.40 -1.01 -10.40
C VAL A 15 8.87 -2.41 -10.06
N GLU A 16 9.76 -3.38 -9.87
CA GLU A 16 9.43 -4.73 -9.46
C GLU A 16 8.89 -4.78 -8.03
N HIS A 17 9.38 -3.92 -7.14
CA HIS A 17 8.82 -3.72 -5.81
C HIS A 17 7.33 -3.32 -5.90
N LEU A 18 7.03 -2.24 -6.63
CA LEU A 18 5.67 -1.73 -6.77
C LEU A 18 4.74 -2.74 -7.46
N LYS A 19 5.21 -3.43 -8.51
CA LYS A 19 4.42 -4.49 -9.18
C LYS A 19 4.07 -5.62 -8.22
N THR A 20 5.03 -6.07 -7.42
CA THR A 20 4.83 -7.17 -6.47
C THR A 20 3.84 -6.78 -5.38
N LEU A 21 4.01 -5.59 -4.78
CA LEU A 21 3.07 -5.08 -3.79
C LEU A 21 1.66 -4.91 -4.37
N LYS A 22 1.53 -4.36 -5.58
CA LYS A 22 0.23 -4.21 -6.25
C LYS A 22 -0.47 -5.55 -6.38
N ARG A 23 0.24 -6.59 -6.83
CA ARG A 23 -0.33 -7.94 -6.94
C ARG A 23 -0.79 -8.48 -5.59
N LEU A 24 0.07 -8.43 -4.57
CA LEU A 24 -0.25 -8.94 -3.23
C LEU A 24 -1.45 -8.23 -2.59
N ILE A 25 -1.61 -6.92 -2.84
CA ILE A 25 -2.79 -6.17 -2.39
C ILE A 25 -4.06 -6.69 -3.08
N HIS A 26 -4.03 -6.98 -4.38
CA HIS A 26 -5.19 -7.51 -5.11
C HIS A 26 -5.52 -8.97 -4.73
N ASP A 27 -4.54 -9.73 -4.25
CA ASP A 27 -4.73 -11.11 -3.78
C ASP A 27 -5.28 -11.18 -2.33
N LEU A 28 -5.52 -10.04 -1.67
CA LEU A 28 -6.15 -10.00 -0.35
C LEU A 28 -7.62 -10.46 -0.40
N PRO A 29 -8.16 -11.04 0.68
CA PRO A 29 -9.60 -11.28 0.79
C PRO A 29 -10.38 -9.97 0.64
N GLU A 30 -11.56 -10.02 0.00
CA GLU A 30 -12.36 -8.85 -0.40
C GLU A 30 -12.49 -7.79 0.70
N HIS A 31 -12.92 -8.18 1.91
CA HIS A 31 -13.08 -7.24 3.02
C HIS A 31 -11.78 -6.55 3.45
N HIS A 32 -10.64 -7.24 3.36
CA HIS A 32 -9.34 -6.67 3.71
C HIS A 32 -8.86 -5.71 2.62
N TYR A 33 -9.07 -6.07 1.35
CA TYR A 33 -8.76 -5.22 0.21
C TYR A 33 -9.57 -3.92 0.26
N GLU A 34 -10.89 -3.98 0.44
CA GLU A 34 -11.74 -2.78 0.46
C GLU A 34 -11.41 -1.88 1.66
N THR A 35 -11.13 -2.46 2.84
CA THR A 35 -10.68 -1.68 4.02
C THR A 35 -9.36 -0.95 3.73
N LEU A 36 -8.37 -1.66 3.18
CA LEU A 36 -7.06 -1.09 2.86
C LEU A 36 -7.16 -0.01 1.77
N LYS A 37 -7.97 -0.23 0.74
CA LYS A 37 -8.26 0.73 -0.32
C LYS A 37 -8.87 2.03 0.23
N PHE A 38 -9.87 1.92 1.11
CA PHE A 38 -10.48 3.08 1.74
C PHE A 38 -9.47 3.87 2.58
N LEU A 39 -8.73 3.19 3.45
CA LEU A 39 -7.70 3.81 4.27
C LEU A 39 -6.61 4.47 3.42
N SER A 40 -6.15 3.81 2.36
CA SER A 40 -5.10 4.35 1.48
C SER A 40 -5.56 5.61 0.75
N ALA A 41 -6.82 5.64 0.29
CA ALA A 41 -7.40 6.83 -0.32
C ALA A 41 -7.51 7.98 0.68
N HIS A 42 -7.93 7.69 1.92
CA HIS A 42 -8.00 8.69 2.98
C HIS A 42 -6.61 9.26 3.32
N LEU A 43 -5.62 8.39 3.54
CA LEU A 43 -4.25 8.79 3.85
C LEU A 43 -3.62 9.59 2.71
N LYS A 44 -3.95 9.28 1.46
CA LYS A 44 -3.54 10.10 0.31
C LYS A 44 -4.06 11.53 0.45
N THR A 45 -5.34 11.71 0.75
CA THR A 45 -5.92 13.06 0.97
C THR A 45 -5.26 13.77 2.15
N VAL A 46 -4.91 13.05 3.21
CA VAL A 46 -4.15 13.62 4.34
C VAL A 46 -2.78 14.10 3.89
N ALA A 47 -2.01 13.28 3.16
CA ALA A 47 -0.68 13.65 2.66
C ALA A 47 -0.70 14.82 1.65
N GLU A 48 -1.77 14.93 0.84
CA GLU A 48 -2.00 16.08 -0.06
C GLU A 48 -2.19 17.39 0.71
N ASN A 49 -2.54 17.33 2.01
CA ASN A 49 -2.67 18.48 2.90
C ASN A 49 -1.47 18.65 3.86
N SER A 50 -0.33 18.00 3.55
CA SER A 50 0.91 17.96 4.36
C SER A 50 1.41 19.33 4.84
N GLU A 51 1.27 20.37 4.00
CA GLU A 51 1.68 21.74 4.34
C GLU A 51 0.97 22.30 5.59
N LYS A 52 -0.26 21.86 5.87
CA LYS A 52 -1.06 22.32 7.02
C LYS A 52 -1.03 21.36 8.19
N ASN A 53 -1.06 20.05 7.93
CA ASN A 53 -1.19 19.02 8.97
C ASN A 53 0.17 18.43 9.42
N LYS A 54 1.27 18.75 8.73
CA LYS A 54 2.66 18.33 9.03
C LYS A 54 2.88 16.80 8.99
N VAL A 55 2.04 16.08 8.24
CA VAL A 55 2.13 14.62 8.03
C VAL A 55 2.22 14.27 6.56
#